data_AF-A0AAP0PQB5-F1
#
_entry.id   AF-A0AAP0PQB5-F1
#
_cell.length_a   1.000
_cell.length_b   1.000
_cell.length_c   1.000
_cell.angle_alpha   90.00
_cell.angle_beta   90.00
_cell.angle_gamma   90.00
#
_symmetry.space_group_name_H-M   'P 1'
#
loop_
_entity.id
_entity.type
_entity.pdbx_description
1 polymer ?
#
loop_
_entity_poly.entity_id
_entity_poly.type
_entity_poly.pdbx_seq_one_letter_code
_entity_poly.pdbx_strand_id
1 'polypeptide(L)'
;MVQLMVEPSQAVNCVDVDKSLLPCLTFLTGQVPEPAGGCCDGVKALKGLVTTTADKRQACNCVKQAAAHYQNIKDDAVSSLAGKCGAPVSFPISKNIDCNSELKTASRGVLLNDVEITMLARHEQWMYLHGRVYKDATEKEKRFNVFKENVKYIEQFNKGGNHPYKLSVNEFADLTNEEFKATRNGYKGLCLEDKLARATASTFKYENVSAVPSTVDWRKKGVVTPVKDQGQCGMIKLIISFQSLQTFFV
;
A
#
# COMPACT_ATOMS: atom_id res chain seq x y z
N MET A 1 21.61 -21.04 14.05
CA MET A 1 22.23 -19.91 13.32
C MET A 1 22.20 -20.26 11.84
N VAL A 2 21.12 -19.90 11.15
CA VAL A 2 21.04 -19.95 9.68
C VAL A 2 20.64 -18.55 9.27
N GLN A 3 21.64 -17.81 8.83
CA GLN A 3 21.52 -16.44 8.40
C GLN A 3 20.96 -16.47 6.98
N LEU A 4 19.63 -16.34 6.85
CA LEU A 4 19.03 -15.96 5.57
C LEU A 4 19.29 -14.47 5.41
N MET A 5 20.48 -14.18 4.89
CA MET A 5 20.80 -12.93 4.23
C MET A 5 19.81 -12.77 3.08
N VAL A 6 18.80 -11.92 3.26
CA VAL A 6 18.18 -11.26 2.12
C VAL A 6 19.19 -10.20 1.72
N GLU A 7 19.98 -10.49 0.68
CA GLU A 7 20.72 -9.43 0.00
C GLU A 7 19.73 -8.35 -0.42
N PRO A 8 20.03 -7.07 -0.20
CA PRO A 8 19.22 -6.02 -0.80
C PRO A 8 19.29 -6.25 -2.30
N SER A 9 18.13 -6.45 -2.96
CA SER A 9 18.06 -6.40 -4.42
C SER A 9 18.78 -5.12 -4.83
N GLN A 10 19.85 -5.24 -5.62
CA GLN A 10 20.62 -4.10 -6.10
C GLN A 10 19.64 -3.17 -6.83
N ALA A 11 19.20 -2.12 -6.16
CA ALA A 11 18.27 -1.16 -6.74
C ALA A 11 18.97 -0.55 -7.95
N VAL A 12 18.36 -0.66 -9.14
CA VAL A 12 18.89 -0.07 -10.37
C VAL A 12 19.22 1.41 -10.14
N ASN A 13 20.50 1.76 -10.27
CA ASN A 13 20.98 3.13 -10.08
C ASN A 13 20.95 3.90 -11.40
N CYS A 14 20.46 5.14 -11.37
CA CYS A 14 20.42 6.00 -12.55
C CYS A 14 21.82 6.26 -13.15
N VAL A 15 22.87 6.25 -12.33
CA VAL A 15 24.25 6.40 -12.82
C VAL A 15 24.65 5.24 -13.74
N ASP A 16 24.21 4.03 -13.44
CA ASP A 16 24.52 2.85 -14.25
C ASP A 16 23.68 2.84 -15.54
N VAL A 17 22.43 3.32 -15.45
CA VAL A 17 21.56 3.54 -16.61
C VAL A 17 22.15 4.57 -17.57
N ASP A 18 22.63 5.70 -17.06
CA ASP A 18 23.26 6.74 -17.86
C ASP A 18 24.52 6.21 -18.55
N LYS A 19 25.40 5.50 -17.82
CA LYS A 19 26.61 4.88 -18.39
C LYS A 19 26.30 3.89 -19.51
N SER A 20 25.23 3.10 -19.37
CA SER A 20 24.81 2.15 -20.40
C SER A 20 24.20 2.84 -21.63
N LEU A 21 23.66 4.06 -21.50
CA LEU A 21 23.00 4.79 -22.59
C LEU A 21 23.86 5.88 -23.24
N LEU A 22 24.92 6.34 -22.57
CA LEU A 22 25.88 7.31 -23.12
C LEU A 22 26.37 6.94 -24.53
N PRO A 23 26.75 5.68 -24.83
CA PRO A 23 27.23 5.30 -26.16
C PRO A 23 26.15 5.38 -27.26
N CYS A 24 24.87 5.47 -26.87
CA CYS A 24 23.74 5.56 -27.80
C CYS A 24 23.43 6.99 -28.27
N LEU A 25 23.99 8.02 -27.61
CA LEU A 25 23.62 9.42 -27.87
C LEU A 25 23.85 9.87 -29.32
N THR A 26 24.93 9.43 -29.96
CA THR A 26 25.23 9.79 -31.35
C THR A 26 24.18 9.27 -32.32
N PHE A 27 23.66 8.06 -32.10
CA PHE A 27 22.54 7.49 -32.85
C PHE A 27 21.22 8.18 -32.49
N LEU A 28 20.94 8.39 -31.20
CA LEU A 28 19.70 8.99 -30.72
C LEU A 28 19.50 10.45 -31.15
N THR A 29 20.59 11.17 -31.40
CA THR A 29 20.60 12.54 -31.95
C THR A 29 20.65 12.58 -33.48
N GLY A 30 20.78 11.42 -34.13
CA GLY A 30 20.83 11.29 -35.59
C GLY A 30 22.15 11.71 -36.24
N GLN A 31 23.25 11.70 -35.50
CA GLN A 31 24.60 11.93 -36.06
C GLN A 31 25.11 10.72 -36.85
N VAL A 32 24.64 9.51 -36.52
CA VAL A 32 25.00 8.27 -37.20
C VAL A 32 23.75 7.45 -37.55
N PRO A 33 23.75 6.71 -38.68
CA PRO A 33 22.60 5.93 -39.14
C PRO A 33 22.43 4.60 -38.38
N GLU A 34 23.45 4.15 -37.65
CA GLU A 34 23.43 2.91 -36.88
C GLU A 34 24.01 3.07 -35.47
N PRO A 35 23.47 2.35 -34.47
CA PRO A 35 24.00 2.36 -33.12
C PRO A 35 25.37 1.69 -33.06
N ALA A 36 26.30 2.30 -32.31
CA ALA A 36 27.61 1.70 -32.07
C ALA A 36 27.48 0.36 -31.32
N GLY A 37 28.45 -0.56 -31.48
CA GLY A 37 28.46 -1.83 -30.75
C GLY A 37 28.30 -1.65 -29.23
N GLY A 38 29.04 -0.68 -28.66
CA GLY A 38 28.94 -0.33 -27.24
C GLY A 38 27.57 0.22 -26.80
N CYS A 39 26.77 0.78 -27.71
CA CYS A 39 25.38 1.16 -27.43
C CYS A 39 24.50 -0.08 -27.30
N CYS A 40 24.63 -1.03 -28.22
CA CYS A 40 23.85 -2.26 -28.15
C CYS A 40 24.25 -3.15 -26.97
N ASP A 41 25.52 -3.14 -26.58
CA ASP A 41 25.99 -3.83 -25.37
C ASP A 41 25.39 -3.22 -24.11
N GLY A 42 25.32 -1.88 -24.02
CA GLY A 42 24.65 -1.17 -22.93
C GLY A 42 23.15 -1.46 -22.85
N VAL A 43 22.44 -1.49 -23.98
CA VAL A 43 21.00 -1.83 -24.03
C VAL A 43 20.75 -3.29 -23.61
N LYS A 44 21.61 -4.23 -24.01
CA LYS A 44 21.53 -5.64 -23.59
C LYS A 44 21.84 -5.81 -22.10
N ALA A 45 22.82 -5.08 -21.57
CA ALA A 45 23.14 -5.07 -20.15
C ALA A 45 21.95 -4.55 -19.32
N LEU A 46 21.31 -3.46 -19.77
CA LEU A 46 20.11 -2.92 -19.14
C LEU A 46 18.97 -3.93 -19.09
N LYS A 47 18.74 -4.68 -20.18
CA LYS A 47 17.74 -5.76 -20.20
C LYS A 47 18.01 -6.83 -19.13
N GLY A 48 19.28 -7.14 -18.86
CA GLY A 48 19.70 -8.08 -17.82
C GLY A 48 19.53 -7.54 -16.40
N LEU A 49 19.58 -6.21 -16.23
CA LEU A 49 19.41 -5.52 -14.93
C LEU A 49 17.93 -5.29 -14.58
N VAL A 50 17.07 -5.03 -15.57
CA VAL A 50 15.63 -4.74 -15.34
C VAL A 50 14.75 -5.99 -15.29
N THR A 51 15.07 -6.89 -14.37
CA THR A 51 14.38 -8.18 -14.26
C THR A 51 13.00 -8.06 -13.58
N THR A 52 12.85 -7.14 -12.62
CA THR A 52 11.59 -6.95 -11.91
C THR A 52 10.81 -5.73 -12.40
N THR A 53 9.50 -5.69 -12.11
CA THR A 53 8.65 -4.52 -12.41
C THR A 53 9.12 -3.26 -11.68
N ALA A 54 9.70 -3.41 -10.48
CA ALA A 54 10.29 -2.29 -9.74
C ALA A 54 11.56 -1.75 -10.44
N ASP A 55 12.41 -2.65 -10.93
CA ASP A 55 13.63 -2.29 -11.67
C ASP A 55 13.30 -1.62 -13.00
N LYS A 56 12.28 -2.11 -13.71
CA LYS A 56 11.78 -1.49 -14.95
C LYS A 56 11.25 -0.07 -14.71
N ARG A 57 10.49 0.14 -13.62
CA ARG A 57 9.98 1.46 -13.24
C ARG A 57 11.11 2.40 -12.88
N GLN A 58 12.07 1.93 -12.10
CA GLN A 58 13.23 2.71 -11.68
C GLN A 58 14.11 3.09 -12.88
N ALA A 59 14.42 2.14 -13.75
CA ALA A 59 15.17 2.38 -14.98
C ALA A 59 14.43 3.39 -15.88
N CYS A 60 13.11 3.25 -16.07
CA CYS A 60 12.35 4.22 -16.85
C CYS A 60 12.45 5.64 -16.28
N ASN A 61 12.32 5.80 -14.96
CA ASN A 61 12.44 7.11 -14.32
C ASN A 61 13.84 7.72 -14.53
N CYS A 62 14.89 6.90 -14.45
CA CYS A 62 16.25 7.33 -14.75
C CYS A 62 16.39 7.78 -16.21
N VAL A 63 15.88 6.98 -17.17
CA VAL A 63 15.92 7.32 -18.60
C VAL A 63 15.16 8.61 -18.89
N LYS A 64 14.02 8.84 -18.22
CA LYS A 64 13.25 10.08 -18.34
C LYS A 64 14.03 11.30 -17.86
N GLN A 65 14.73 11.19 -16.74
CA GLN A 65 15.61 12.25 -16.22
C GLN A 65 16.77 12.53 -17.19
N ALA A 66 17.44 11.47 -17.65
CA ALA A 66 18.53 11.57 -18.61
C ALA A 66 18.08 12.22 -19.94
N ALA A 67 16.93 11.81 -20.47
CA ALA A 67 16.38 12.34 -21.72
C ALA A 67 15.98 13.81 -21.61
N ALA A 68 15.63 14.30 -20.42
CA ALA A 68 15.33 15.72 -20.19
C ALA A 68 16.56 16.63 -20.38
N HIS A 69 17.78 16.10 -20.19
CA HIS A 69 19.02 16.86 -20.38
C HIS A 69 19.39 17.10 -21.85
N TYR A 70 18.81 16.35 -22.78
CA TYR A 70 19.13 16.46 -24.20
C TYR A 70 17.94 17.01 -24.98
N GLN A 71 18.10 18.17 -25.62
CA GLN A 71 17.01 18.80 -26.37
C GLN A 71 16.69 18.08 -27.69
N ASN A 72 17.69 17.45 -28.34
CA ASN A 72 17.63 16.98 -29.73
C ASN A 72 17.58 15.45 -29.92
N ILE A 73 16.90 14.72 -29.02
CA ILE A 73 16.67 13.28 -29.20
C ILE A 73 15.55 13.07 -30.22
N LYS A 74 15.76 12.20 -31.22
CA LYS A 74 14.73 11.84 -32.20
C LYS A 74 13.95 10.59 -31.78
N ASP A 75 12.63 10.68 -31.73
CA ASP A 75 11.75 9.59 -31.27
C ASP A 75 11.75 8.34 -32.19
N ASP A 76 12.07 8.51 -33.48
CA ASP A 76 12.23 7.43 -34.46
C ASP A 76 13.50 6.60 -34.21
N ALA A 77 14.61 7.26 -33.86
CA ALA A 77 15.84 6.60 -33.45
C ALA A 77 15.63 5.82 -32.14
N VAL A 78 14.88 6.40 -31.19
CA VAL A 78 14.56 5.74 -29.92
C VAL A 78 13.72 4.47 -30.14
N SER A 79 12.70 4.55 -31.00
CA SER A 79 11.79 3.43 -31.28
C SER A 79 12.48 2.29 -32.06
N SER A 80 13.48 2.62 -32.88
CA SER A 80 14.21 1.63 -33.70
C SER A 80 15.43 1.01 -33.00
N LEU A 81 15.91 1.61 -31.90
CA LEU A 81 17.09 1.16 -31.15
C LEU A 81 16.96 -0.29 -30.65
N ALA A 82 15.80 -0.61 -30.08
CA ALA A 82 15.47 -1.95 -29.55
C ALA A 82 15.58 -3.04 -30.63
N GLY A 83 14.99 -2.75 -31.80
CA GLY A 83 15.00 -3.64 -32.95
C GLY A 83 16.40 -3.80 -33.54
N LYS A 84 17.14 -2.69 -33.71
CA LYS A 84 18.51 -2.70 -34.26
C LYS A 84 19.52 -3.42 -33.36
N CYS A 85 19.35 -3.35 -32.04
CA CYS A 85 20.24 -4.03 -31.09
C CYS A 85 19.84 -5.48 -30.77
N GLY A 86 18.77 -6.02 -31.39
CA GLY A 86 18.29 -7.38 -31.13
C GLY A 86 17.80 -7.59 -29.69
N ALA A 87 17.44 -6.49 -29.02
CA ALA A 87 16.98 -6.47 -27.64
C ALA A 87 15.57 -5.87 -27.63
N PRO A 88 14.51 -6.71 -27.77
CA PRO A 88 13.15 -6.22 -27.59
C PRO A 88 13.00 -5.75 -26.15
N VAL A 89 13.16 -4.45 -25.93
CA VAL A 89 12.84 -3.79 -24.66
C VAL A 89 11.32 -3.74 -24.57
N SER A 90 10.79 -4.21 -23.45
CA SER A 90 9.33 -4.32 -23.23
C SER A 90 8.65 -2.97 -23.06
N PHE A 91 9.42 -1.90 -22.88
CA PHE A 91 8.92 -0.58 -22.56
C PHE A 91 9.16 0.44 -23.68
N PRO A 92 8.18 1.33 -23.91
CA PRO A 92 8.40 2.45 -24.80
C PRO A 92 9.42 3.39 -24.15
N ILE A 93 10.37 3.87 -24.95
CA ILE A 93 11.39 4.86 -24.56
C ILE A 93 11.00 6.15 -25.29
N SER A 94 10.65 7.21 -24.58
CA SER A 94 10.34 8.54 -25.14
C SER A 94 10.29 9.53 -23.99
N LYS A 95 10.64 10.78 -24.28
CA LYS A 95 10.72 11.89 -23.32
C LYS A 95 9.45 12.13 -22.51
N ASN A 96 8.29 11.79 -23.09
CA ASN A 96 6.97 12.07 -22.53
C ASN A 96 6.30 10.84 -21.91
N ILE A 97 7.06 9.76 -21.68
CA ILE A 97 6.49 8.52 -21.19
C ILE A 97 6.19 8.58 -19.70
N ASP A 98 5.02 8.04 -19.36
CA ASP A 98 4.65 7.72 -18.00
C ASP A 98 5.29 6.38 -17.64
N CYS A 99 6.30 6.41 -16.79
CA CYS A 99 7.06 5.22 -16.36
C CYS A 99 6.24 4.20 -15.55
N ASN A 100 4.97 4.50 -15.31
CA ASN A 100 3.99 3.55 -14.77
C ASN A 100 3.27 2.74 -15.86
N SER A 101 3.47 3.03 -17.15
CA SER A 101 2.74 2.38 -18.25
C SER A 101 3.12 0.92 -18.49
N GLU A 102 4.29 0.46 -18.02
CA GLU A 102 4.73 -0.95 -18.11
C GLU A 102 3.89 -1.92 -17.27
N LEU A 103 3.07 -1.41 -16.33
CA LEU A 103 2.09 -2.22 -15.62
C LEU A 103 0.92 -2.67 -16.53
N LYS A 104 0.77 -2.06 -17.72
CA LYS A 104 -0.36 -2.33 -18.64
C LYS A 104 -0.12 -3.50 -19.59
N THR A 105 1.14 -3.87 -19.88
CA THR A 105 1.46 -4.81 -20.97
C THR A 105 1.79 -6.24 -20.48
N ALA A 106 2.01 -6.43 -19.17
CA ALA A 106 2.30 -7.74 -18.58
C ALA A 106 1.06 -8.64 -18.36
N SER A 107 -0.14 -8.10 -18.50
CA SER A 107 -1.42 -8.83 -18.40
C SER A 107 -1.95 -9.19 -19.79
N ARG A 108 -1.22 -10.04 -20.52
CA ARG A 108 -1.77 -10.76 -21.67
C ARG A 108 -2.78 -11.81 -21.16
N GLY A 109 -3.94 -11.33 -20.68
CA GLY A 109 -5.02 -12.18 -20.18
C GLY A 109 -6.12 -11.50 -19.35
N VAL A 110 -5.95 -10.27 -18.85
CA VAL A 110 -7.03 -9.59 -18.11
C VAL A 110 -7.00 -8.08 -18.40
N LEU A 111 -8.05 -7.58 -19.05
CA LEU A 111 -8.30 -6.15 -19.20
C LEU A 111 -8.70 -5.57 -17.83
N LEU A 112 -7.73 -5.21 -16.99
CA LEU A 112 -7.98 -4.42 -15.80
C LEU A 112 -8.36 -3.02 -16.26
N ASN A 113 -9.58 -2.59 -15.94
CA ASN A 113 -10.09 -1.28 -16.33
C ASN A 113 -9.37 -0.14 -15.56
N ASP A 114 -9.49 1.11 -16.02
CA ASP A 114 -8.83 2.26 -15.37
C ASP A 114 -9.19 2.39 -13.88
N VAL A 115 -10.36 1.90 -13.48
CA VAL A 115 -10.82 1.85 -12.08
C VAL A 115 -9.97 0.89 -11.26
N GLU A 116 -9.58 -0.24 -11.84
CA GLU A 116 -8.78 -1.27 -11.16
C GLU A 116 -7.33 -0.86 -10.98
N ILE A 117 -6.75 -0.15 -11.96
CA ILE A 117 -5.43 0.50 -11.82
C ILE A 117 -5.45 1.55 -10.71
N THR A 118 -6.51 2.36 -10.67
CA THR A 118 -6.69 3.38 -9.63
C THR A 118 -6.81 2.75 -8.23
N MET A 119 -7.54 1.64 -8.12
CA MET A 119 -7.69 0.92 -6.85
C MET A 119 -6.38 0.27 -6.40
N LEU A 120 -5.58 -0.26 -7.33
CA LEU A 120 -4.27 -0.83 -7.02
C LEU A 120 -3.32 0.23 -6.46
N ALA A 121 -3.22 1.40 -7.10
CA ALA A 121 -2.42 2.51 -6.59
C ALA A 121 -2.89 2.98 -5.20
N ARG A 122 -4.21 3.02 -4.99
CA ARG A 122 -4.80 3.37 -3.69
C ARG A 122 -4.48 2.34 -2.60
N HIS A 123 -4.48 1.05 -2.95
CA HIS A 123 -4.10 -0.03 -2.03
C HIS A 123 -2.63 0.05 -1.66
N GLU A 124 -1.73 0.31 -2.61
CA GLU A 124 -0.30 0.46 -2.33
C GLU A 124 -0.01 1.66 -1.42
N GLN A 125 -0.67 2.81 -1.66
CA GLN A 125 -0.56 3.97 -0.79
C GLN A 125 -1.07 3.67 0.63
N TRP A 126 -2.21 2.97 0.72
CA TRP A 126 -2.77 2.55 2.00
C TRP A 126 -1.84 1.59 2.75
N MET A 127 -1.21 0.65 2.04
CA MET A 127 -0.24 -0.27 2.62
C MET A 127 0.95 0.49 3.21
N TYR A 128 1.47 1.49 2.49
CA TYR A 128 2.55 2.34 2.98
C TYR A 128 2.16 3.11 4.25
N LEU A 129 1.00 3.77 4.25
CA LEU A 129 0.53 4.56 5.39
C LEU A 129 0.26 3.72 6.65
N HIS A 130 -0.14 2.47 6.48
CA HIS A 130 -0.46 1.56 7.59
C HIS A 130 0.64 0.51 7.87
N GLY A 131 1.81 0.64 7.24
CA GLY A 131 2.93 -0.28 7.41
C GLY A 131 2.59 -1.74 7.11
N ARG A 132 1.72 -1.99 6.12
CA ARG A 132 1.22 -3.33 5.80
C ARG A 132 2.19 -4.08 4.89
N VAL A 133 2.61 -5.25 5.34
CA VAL A 133 3.47 -6.17 4.60
C VAL A 133 2.80 -7.55 4.60
N TYR A 134 2.65 -8.14 3.41
CA TYR A 134 2.04 -9.46 3.24
C TYR A 134 3.11 -10.54 3.07
N LYS A 135 2.75 -11.78 3.40
CA LYS A 135 3.65 -12.94 3.34
C LYS A 135 4.11 -13.24 1.90
N ASP A 136 3.18 -13.19 0.95
CA ASP A 136 3.40 -13.55 -0.44
C ASP A 136 2.41 -12.83 -1.37
N ALA A 137 2.62 -12.98 -2.68
CA ALA A 137 1.80 -12.33 -3.70
C ALA A 137 0.34 -12.81 -3.67
N THR A 138 0.09 -14.08 -3.34
CA THR A 138 -1.26 -14.67 -3.25
C THR A 138 -2.04 -14.04 -2.11
N GLU A 139 -1.41 -13.86 -0.94
CA GLU A 139 -2.04 -13.15 0.18
C GLU A 139 -2.26 -11.67 -0.16
N LYS A 140 -1.30 -11.00 -0.83
CA LYS A 140 -1.48 -9.61 -1.29
C LYS A 140 -2.69 -9.47 -2.23
N GLU A 141 -2.86 -10.40 -3.16
CA GLU A 141 -3.99 -10.40 -4.10
C GLU A 141 -5.33 -10.64 -3.37
N LYS A 142 -5.39 -11.62 -2.46
CA LYS A 142 -6.58 -11.84 -1.62
C LYS A 142 -6.94 -10.58 -0.82
N ARG A 143 -5.96 -9.94 -0.20
CA ARG A 143 -6.13 -8.73 0.61
C ARG A 143 -6.54 -7.53 -0.24
N PHE A 144 -6.00 -7.41 -1.45
CA PHE A 144 -6.41 -6.39 -2.42
C PHE A 144 -7.89 -6.53 -2.81
N ASN A 145 -8.37 -7.75 -3.04
CA ASN A 145 -9.79 -8.00 -3.36
C ASN A 145 -10.70 -7.58 -2.21
N VAL A 146 -10.33 -7.88 -0.96
CA VAL A 146 -11.08 -7.44 0.23
C VAL A 146 -11.06 -5.92 0.36
N PHE A 147 -9.90 -5.30 0.16
CA PHE A 147 -9.74 -3.84 0.17
C PHE A 147 -10.64 -3.14 -0.85
N LYS A 148 -10.69 -3.65 -2.09
CA LYS A 148 -11.53 -3.13 -3.16
C LYS A 148 -13.02 -3.16 -2.79
N GLU A 149 -13.51 -4.28 -2.27
CA GLU A 149 -14.90 -4.42 -1.84
C GLU A 149 -15.23 -3.49 -0.66
N ASN A 150 -14.34 -3.38 0.33
CA ASN A 150 -14.53 -2.48 1.47
C ASN A 150 -14.54 -1.00 1.06
N VAL A 151 -13.63 -0.58 0.18
CA VAL A 151 -13.61 0.80 -0.34
C VAL A 151 -14.88 1.12 -1.10
N LYS A 152 -15.32 0.21 -1.97
CA LYS A 152 -16.59 0.35 -2.71
C LYS A 152 -17.78 0.48 -1.77
N TYR A 153 -17.83 -0.34 -0.72
CA TYR A 153 -18.86 -0.25 0.32
C TYR A 153 -18.86 1.12 1.02
N ILE A 154 -17.68 1.61 1.43
CA ILE A 154 -17.53 2.93 2.08
C ILE A 154 -18.06 4.05 1.18
N GLU A 155 -17.70 4.04 -0.10
CA GLU A 155 -18.12 5.06 -1.05
C GLU A 155 -19.62 5.04 -1.31
N GLN A 156 -20.21 3.84 -1.45
CA GLN A 156 -21.66 3.67 -1.61
C GLN A 156 -22.42 4.14 -0.37
N PHE A 157 -21.97 3.74 0.82
CA PHE A 157 -22.57 4.13 2.09
C PHE A 157 -22.56 5.67 2.26
N ASN A 158 -21.42 6.30 2.00
CA ASN A 158 -21.29 7.74 2.15
C ASN A 158 -22.07 8.54 1.09
N LYS A 159 -22.27 8.00 -0.12
CA LYS A 159 -23.08 8.63 -1.18
C LYS A 159 -24.57 8.65 -0.84
N GLY A 160 -25.06 7.66 -0.09
CA GLY A 160 -26.48 7.55 0.31
C GLY A 160 -26.98 8.70 1.20
N GLY A 161 -26.08 9.45 1.84
CA GLY A 161 -26.36 10.72 2.53
C GLY A 161 -27.25 10.67 3.77
N ASN A 162 -27.93 9.55 4.04
CA ASN A 162 -28.96 9.43 5.08
C ASN A 162 -28.47 8.70 6.35
N HIS A 163 -27.22 8.94 6.74
CA HIS A 163 -26.61 8.26 7.89
C HIS A 163 -26.06 9.28 8.90
N PRO A 164 -26.25 9.05 10.22
CA PRO A 164 -25.72 9.93 11.26
C PRO A 164 -24.19 9.80 11.44
N TYR A 165 -23.53 9.01 10.59
CA TYR A 165 -22.09 8.80 10.58
C TYR A 165 -21.59 8.57 9.15
N LYS A 166 -20.27 8.70 8.98
CA LYS A 166 -19.57 8.41 7.73
C LYS A 166 -18.55 7.31 7.95
N LEU A 167 -18.32 6.53 6.91
CA LEU A 167 -17.26 5.52 6.90
C LEU A 167 -16.00 6.09 6.25
N SER A 168 -14.85 5.56 6.63
CA SER A 168 -13.56 5.93 6.02
C SER A 168 -12.65 4.71 5.92
N VAL A 169 -11.72 4.77 4.98
CA VAL A 169 -10.69 3.74 4.85
C VAL A 169 -9.75 3.86 6.06
N ASN A 170 -9.65 2.78 6.83
CA ASN A 170 -8.84 2.72 8.05
C ASN A 170 -7.89 1.51 8.01
N GLU A 171 -7.20 1.24 9.12
CA GLU A 171 -6.23 0.13 9.22
C GLU A 171 -6.81 -1.27 8.99
N PHE A 172 -8.14 -1.42 8.98
CA PHE A 172 -8.85 -2.70 8.80
C PHE A 172 -9.41 -2.90 7.39
N ALA A 173 -9.05 -2.02 6.45
CA ALA A 173 -9.65 -2.02 5.12
C ALA A 173 -9.36 -3.30 4.32
N ASP A 174 -8.35 -4.11 4.67
CA ASP A 174 -8.01 -5.38 4.02
C ASP A 174 -8.54 -6.63 4.76
N LEU A 175 -9.39 -6.47 5.78
CA LEU A 175 -9.99 -7.56 6.53
C LEU A 175 -11.47 -7.74 6.18
N THR A 176 -11.95 -8.98 6.15
CA THR A 176 -13.38 -9.24 6.11
C THR A 176 -14.02 -8.98 7.49
N ASN A 177 -15.35 -8.88 7.53
CA ASN A 177 -16.05 -8.66 8.79
C ASN A 177 -15.83 -9.84 9.77
N GLU A 178 -15.75 -11.05 9.25
CA GLU A 178 -15.51 -12.29 9.99
C GLU A 178 -14.09 -12.31 10.56
N GLU A 179 -13.09 -11.97 9.74
CA GLU A 179 -11.69 -11.88 10.17
C GLU A 179 -11.51 -10.78 11.23
N PHE A 180 -12.14 -9.62 11.03
CA PHE A 180 -12.14 -8.52 11.99
C PHE A 180 -12.76 -8.96 13.33
N LYS A 181 -13.93 -9.61 13.30
CA LYS A 181 -14.58 -10.13 14.51
C LYS A 181 -13.71 -11.17 15.22
N ALA A 182 -13.13 -12.11 14.48
CA ALA A 182 -12.31 -13.18 15.05
C ALA A 182 -11.06 -12.64 15.77
N THR A 183 -10.45 -11.58 15.24
CA THR A 183 -9.18 -11.04 15.75
C THR A 183 -9.36 -9.88 16.75
N ARG A 184 -10.46 -9.11 16.64
CA ARG A 184 -10.67 -7.90 17.45
C ARG A 184 -11.81 -8.04 18.48
N ASN A 185 -12.82 -8.89 18.25
CA ASN A 185 -13.92 -9.10 19.18
C ASN A 185 -13.70 -10.33 20.07
N GLY A 186 -12.71 -10.25 20.97
CA GLY A 186 -12.46 -11.29 22.00
C GLY A 186 -13.48 -11.33 23.16
N TYR A 187 -14.58 -10.58 23.04
CA TYR A 187 -15.66 -10.62 24.02
C TYR A 187 -16.50 -11.90 23.85
N LYS A 188 -15.99 -13.03 24.35
CA LYS A 188 -16.89 -14.13 24.76
C LYS A 188 -17.70 -13.61 25.93
N GLY A 189 -18.99 -13.29 25.72
CA GLY A 189 -19.91 -13.09 26.83
C GLY A 189 -19.71 -14.24 27.82
N LEU A 190 -19.70 -13.95 29.13
CA LEU A 190 -19.58 -14.99 30.14
C LEU A 190 -20.70 -16.01 29.90
N CYS A 191 -20.38 -17.12 29.25
CA CYS A 191 -21.31 -18.23 29.09
C CYS A 191 -21.47 -18.87 30.47
N LEU A 192 -22.58 -18.56 31.13
CA LEU A 192 -23.26 -19.43 32.08
C LEU A 192 -22.44 -20.00 33.26
N GLU A 193 -21.62 -19.21 33.95
CA GLU A 193 -21.17 -19.56 35.33
C GLU A 193 -21.36 -18.41 36.34
N ASP A 194 -21.99 -17.33 35.92
CA ASP A 194 -22.15 -16.10 36.71
C ASP A 194 -23.54 -15.99 37.36
N LYS A 195 -24.20 -17.12 37.62
CA LYS A 195 -25.46 -17.15 38.38
C LYS A 195 -25.22 -17.18 39.89
N LEU A 196 -24.10 -17.73 40.36
CA LEU A 196 -23.79 -17.86 41.79
C LEU A 196 -23.13 -16.60 42.37
N ALA A 197 -22.25 -15.93 41.62
CA ALA A 197 -21.58 -14.69 42.07
C ALA A 197 -22.49 -13.45 42.05
N ARG A 198 -23.53 -13.43 41.22
CA ARG A 198 -24.48 -12.32 41.12
C ARG A 198 -25.46 -12.24 42.29
N ALA A 199 -25.64 -13.33 43.02
CA ALA A 199 -26.54 -13.38 44.18
C ALA A 199 -25.95 -12.71 45.43
N THR A 200 -24.62 -12.54 45.49
CA THR A 200 -23.90 -11.95 46.64
C THR A 200 -23.26 -10.59 46.35
N ALA A 201 -23.25 -10.14 45.09
CA ALA A 201 -22.72 -8.84 44.72
C ALA A 201 -23.73 -7.72 45.05
N SER A 202 -23.34 -6.77 45.90
CA SER A 202 -24.11 -5.54 46.14
C SER A 202 -24.30 -4.81 44.81
N THR A 203 -25.56 -4.61 44.39
CA THR A 203 -25.86 -3.84 43.19
C THR A 203 -25.37 -2.41 43.40
N PHE A 204 -24.55 -1.88 42.49
CA PHE A 204 -24.16 -0.48 42.51
C PHE A 204 -25.42 0.40 42.55
N LYS A 205 -25.63 1.11 43.67
CA LYS A 205 -26.72 2.07 43.85
C LYS A 205 -26.11 3.44 44.06
N TYR A 206 -26.57 4.39 43.25
CA TYR A 206 -26.24 5.80 43.42
C TYR A 206 -26.99 6.37 44.63
N GLU A 207 -26.31 7.21 45.40
CA GLU A 207 -26.92 7.94 46.50
C GLU A 207 -27.53 9.25 45.95
N ASN A 208 -28.86 9.35 46.03
CA ASN A 208 -29.68 10.54 45.79
C ASN A 208 -29.17 11.57 44.76
N VAL A 209 -29.13 11.18 43.47
CA VAL A 209 -28.70 12.05 42.36
C VAL A 209 -29.88 12.87 41.87
N SER A 210 -29.91 14.17 42.20
CA SER A 210 -31.03 15.07 41.86
C SER A 210 -30.75 15.99 40.66
N ALA A 211 -29.50 16.16 40.25
CA ALA A 211 -29.11 17.00 39.11
C ALA A 211 -28.07 16.29 38.23
N VAL A 212 -28.52 15.74 37.09
CA VAL A 212 -27.65 15.16 36.06
C VAL A 212 -27.55 16.14 34.89
N PRO A 213 -26.34 16.55 34.48
CA PRO A 213 -26.16 17.42 33.32
C PRO A 213 -26.59 16.74 32.02
N SER A 214 -27.10 17.53 31.06
CA SER A 214 -27.57 17.04 29.76
C SER A 214 -26.44 16.51 28.85
N THR A 215 -25.17 16.83 29.13
CA THR A 215 -24.02 16.32 28.39
C THR A 215 -22.79 16.31 29.30
N VAL A 216 -22.03 15.20 29.28
CA VAL A 216 -20.76 15.05 30.00
C VAL A 216 -19.69 14.53 29.06
N ASP A 217 -18.51 15.16 29.09
CA ASP A 217 -17.31 14.67 28.40
C ASP A 217 -16.16 14.54 29.42
N TRP A 218 -15.89 13.29 29.83
CA TRP A 218 -14.85 12.98 30.81
C TRP A 218 -13.44 13.28 30.32
N ARG A 219 -13.22 13.41 29.01
CA ARG A 219 -11.91 13.83 28.46
C ARG A 219 -11.57 15.25 28.89
N LYS A 220 -12.57 16.14 28.94
CA LYS A 220 -12.41 17.52 29.43
C LYS A 220 -12.14 17.59 30.94
N LYS A 221 -12.36 16.49 31.65
CA LYS A 221 -12.09 16.36 33.09
C LYS A 221 -10.71 15.77 33.37
N GLY A 222 -9.94 15.39 32.35
CA GLY A 222 -8.57 14.87 32.51
C GLY A 222 -8.48 13.43 33.01
N VAL A 223 -9.60 12.74 33.18
CA VAL A 223 -9.65 11.37 33.72
C VAL A 223 -9.59 10.29 32.63
N VAL A 224 -9.56 10.67 31.34
CA VAL A 224 -9.50 9.74 30.21
C VAL A 224 -8.06 9.62 29.70
N THR A 225 -7.53 8.40 29.72
CA THR A 225 -6.18 8.10 29.19
C THR A 225 -6.15 8.13 27.65
N PRO A 226 -4.95 8.28 27.03
CA PRO A 226 -4.81 8.20 25.57
C PRO A 226 -5.37 6.90 24.99
N VAL A 227 -5.84 6.96 23.74
CA VAL A 227 -6.35 5.78 23.01
C VAL A 227 -5.25 4.74 22.87
N LYS A 228 -5.57 3.48 23.21
CA LYS A 228 -4.65 2.34 23.12
C LYS A 228 -5.06 1.42 21.97
N ASP A 229 -4.09 0.81 21.28
CA ASP A 229 -4.34 -0.24 20.30
C ASP A 229 -4.26 -1.62 20.98
N GLN A 230 -5.28 -2.44 20.74
CA GLN A 230 -5.40 -3.80 21.28
C GLN A 230 -4.55 -4.84 20.53
N GLY A 231 -4.01 -4.47 19.36
CA GLY A 231 -3.29 -5.40 18.50
C GLY A 231 -4.17 -6.58 18.05
N GLN A 232 -3.55 -7.70 17.70
CA GLN A 232 -4.23 -8.88 17.13
C GLN A 232 -4.76 -9.88 18.19
N CYS A 233 -4.50 -9.66 19.48
CA CYS A 233 -4.76 -10.66 20.52
C CYS A 233 -6.17 -10.62 21.14
N GLY A 234 -7.12 -9.86 20.57
CA GLY A 234 -8.50 -9.80 21.07
C GLY A 234 -8.64 -9.40 22.55
N MET A 235 -7.65 -8.72 23.15
CA MET A 235 -7.57 -8.39 24.59
C MET A 235 -8.49 -7.24 25.02
N ILE A 236 -9.58 -7.01 24.30
CA ILE A 236 -10.49 -5.88 24.52
C ILE A 236 -11.03 -5.82 25.96
N LYS A 237 -11.28 -6.99 26.58
CA LYS A 237 -11.69 -7.08 28.00
C LYS A 237 -10.66 -6.51 28.97
N LEU A 238 -9.38 -6.78 28.72
CA LEU A 238 -8.28 -6.32 29.56
C LEU A 238 -8.17 -4.80 29.47
N ILE A 239 -8.19 -4.25 28.25
CA ILE A 239 -8.05 -2.80 28.03
C ILE A 239 -9.21 -2.03 28.68
N ILE A 240 -10.45 -2.52 28.54
CA ILE A 240 -11.63 -1.90 29.18
C ILE A 240 -11.47 -1.93 30.71
N SER A 241 -11.11 -3.07 31.30
CA SER A 241 -10.95 -3.19 32.76
C SER A 241 -9.85 -2.26 33.30
N PHE A 242 -8.70 -2.19 32.61
CA PHE A 242 -7.60 -1.31 32.98
C PHE A 242 -7.97 0.18 32.82
N GLN A 243 -8.66 0.57 31.75
CA GLN A 243 -9.07 1.97 31.54
C GLN A 243 -10.09 2.42 32.59
N SER A 244 -11.04 1.57 32.96
CA SER A 244 -12.00 1.86 34.04
C SER A 244 -11.31 2.05 35.39
N LEU A 245 -10.31 1.22 35.72
CA LEU A 245 -9.52 1.39 36.93
C LEU A 245 -8.70 2.68 36.88
N GLN A 246 -8.02 2.96 35.77
CA GLN A 246 -7.21 4.19 35.61
C GLN A 246 -8.05 5.46 35.74
N THR A 247 -9.28 5.46 35.24
CA THR A 247 -10.21 6.60 35.35
C THR A 247 -10.68 6.81 36.79
N PHE A 248 -10.77 5.75 37.60
CA PHE A 248 -11.24 5.83 38.98
C PHE A 248 -10.17 6.33 39.97
N PHE A 249 -8.89 6.16 39.63
CA PHE A 249 -7.76 6.56 40.48
C PHE A 249 -7.17 7.95 40.14
N VAL A 250 -7.76 8.69 39.19
CA VAL A 250 -7.40 10.07 38.81
C VAL A 250 -8.47 11.03 39.30
#